data_AF-D3R0Z4-F1
#
_entry.id   AF-D3R0Z4-F1
#
_cell.length_a   1.000
_cell.length_b   1.000
_cell.length_c   1.000
_cell.angle_alpha   90.00
_cell.angle_beta   90.00
_cell.angle_gamma   90.00
#
_symmetry.space_group_name_H-M   'P 1'
#
loop_
_entity.id
_entity.type
_entity.pdbx_description
1 polymer ?
#
loop_
_entity_poly.entity_id
_entity_poly.type
_entity_poly.pdbx_seq_one_letter_code
_entity_poly.pdbx_strand_id
1 'polypeptide(L)'
;MKNKEIQELVQNEIKNNMMDLDEWRINNLKQILLELKQLEKDPTYVLSYPRYIIDQWEFDNPLIVKLLEYAEDIERMQSHRK
;
A
#
# COMPACT_ATOMS: atom_id res chain seq x y z
N MET A 1 -2.98 -10.24 6.88
CA MET A 1 -3.56 -8.92 7.26
C MET A 1 -4.83 -8.65 6.45
N LYS A 2 -5.82 -7.87 6.93
CA LYS A 2 -7.04 -7.56 6.13
C LYS A 2 -6.86 -6.28 5.32
N ASN A 3 -7.46 -6.20 4.11
CA ASN A 3 -7.40 -5.00 3.25
C ASN A 3 -7.81 -3.71 4.01
N LYS A 4 -8.89 -3.78 4.81
CA LYS A 4 -9.35 -2.62 5.61
C LYS A 4 -8.31 -2.12 6.62
N GLU A 5 -7.57 -3.04 7.24
CA GLU A 5 -6.55 -2.72 8.24
C GLU A 5 -5.35 -2.00 7.58
N ILE A 6 -4.89 -2.47 6.42
CA ILE A 6 -3.81 -1.80 5.69
C ILE A 6 -4.25 -0.44 5.12
N GLN A 7 -5.51 -0.30 4.70
CA GLN A 7 -6.07 0.99 4.28
C GLN A 7 -6.10 2.00 5.43
N GLU A 8 -6.47 1.59 6.65
CA GLU A 8 -6.45 2.46 7.84
C GLU A 8 -5.03 2.93 8.18
N LEU A 9 -4.04 2.01 8.09
CA LEU A 9 -2.63 2.35 8.30
C LEU A 9 -2.13 3.40 7.30
N VAL A 10 -2.43 3.23 6.00
CA VAL A 10 -2.06 4.21 4.96
C VAL A 10 -2.76 5.55 5.19
N GLN A 11 -4.03 5.56 5.60
CA GLN A 11 -4.76 6.79 5.90
C GLN A 11 -4.18 7.54 7.10
N ASN A 12 -3.75 6.83 8.14
CA ASN A 12 -3.12 7.45 9.31
C ASN A 12 -1.76 8.03 8.93
N GLU A 13 -0.97 7.34 8.11
CA GLU A 13 0.30 7.85 7.61
C GLU A 13 0.11 9.11 6.76
N ILE A 14 -0.93 9.16 5.90
CA ILE A 14 -1.28 10.38 5.16
C ILE A 14 -1.55 11.54 6.11
N LYS A 15 -2.33 11.33 7.17
CA LYS A 15 -2.65 12.39 8.15
C LYS A 15 -1.40 12.88 8.88
N ASN A 16 -0.50 11.97 9.25
CA ASN A 16 0.76 12.32 9.90
C ASN A 16 1.66 13.13 8.94
N ASN A 17 1.83 12.68 7.71
CA ASN A 17 2.67 13.38 6.72
C ASN A 17 2.07 14.71 6.25
N MET A 18 0.74 14.90 6.32
CA MET A 18 0.13 16.22 6.13
C MET A 18 0.59 17.24 7.17
N MET A 19 0.95 16.80 8.38
CA MET A 19 1.52 17.69 9.40
C MET A 19 2.95 18.12 9.06
N ASP A 20 3.69 17.25 8.37
CA ASP A 20 5.10 17.46 7.99
C ASP A 20 5.27 18.09 6.59
N LEU A 21 4.16 18.36 5.88
CA LEU A 21 4.12 18.96 4.52
C LEU A 21 4.91 18.19 3.45
N ASP A 22 5.11 16.88 3.61
CA ASP A 22 5.75 16.03 2.60
C ASP A 22 4.75 15.65 1.50
N GLU A 23 4.53 16.57 0.55
CA GLU A 23 3.59 16.38 -0.56
C GLU A 23 3.92 15.16 -1.43
N TRP A 24 5.21 14.88 -1.62
CA TRP A 24 5.66 13.76 -2.42
C TRP A 24 5.23 12.45 -1.76
N ARG A 25 5.50 12.29 -0.46
CA ARG A 25 5.10 11.11 0.31
C ARG A 25 3.58 10.97 0.45
N ILE A 26 2.86 12.08 0.61
CA ILE A 26 1.39 12.09 0.65
C ILE A 26 0.79 11.59 -0.68
N ASN A 27 1.28 12.06 -1.81
CA ASN A 27 0.75 11.67 -3.13
C ASN A 27 0.93 10.19 -3.39
N ASN A 28 2.10 9.71 -3.03
CA ASN A 28 2.50 8.32 -3.02
C ASN A 28 1.58 7.43 -2.16
N LEU A 29 1.31 7.81 -0.91
CA LEU A 29 0.36 7.11 -0.05
C LEU A 29 -1.08 7.13 -0.60
N LYS A 30 -1.50 8.23 -1.23
CA LYS A 30 -2.81 8.31 -1.89
C LYS A 30 -2.92 7.34 -3.05
N GLN A 31 -1.86 7.12 -3.84
CA GLN A 31 -1.83 6.12 -4.89
C GLN A 31 -1.98 4.70 -4.33
N ILE A 32 -1.20 4.37 -3.29
CA ILE A 32 -1.32 3.08 -2.58
C ILE A 32 -2.76 2.86 -2.10
N LEU A 33 -3.37 3.87 -1.47
CA LEU A 33 -4.75 3.79 -1.00
C LEU A 33 -5.77 3.58 -2.14
N LEU A 34 -5.52 4.17 -3.31
CA LEU A 34 -6.35 3.99 -4.49
C LEU A 34 -6.30 2.54 -4.98
N GLU A 35 -5.10 1.95 -5.07
CA GLU A 35 -4.89 0.55 -5.47
C GLU A 35 -5.54 -0.42 -4.48
N LEU A 36 -5.39 -0.20 -3.18
CA LEU A 36 -6.03 -1.03 -2.14
C LEU A 36 -7.56 -1.02 -2.24
N LYS A 37 -8.16 0.12 -2.61
CA LYS A 37 -9.60 0.24 -2.88
C LYS A 37 -10.01 -0.45 -4.18
N GLN A 38 -9.15 -0.47 -5.20
CA GLN A 38 -9.40 -1.22 -6.43
C GLN A 38 -9.38 -2.72 -6.14
N LEU A 39 -8.43 -3.19 -5.35
CA LEU A 39 -8.37 -4.58 -4.89
C LEU A 39 -9.61 -5.00 -4.06
N GLU A 40 -10.20 -4.09 -3.28
CA GLU A 40 -11.44 -4.37 -2.55
C GLU A 40 -12.64 -4.59 -3.50
N LYS A 41 -12.66 -3.89 -4.64
CA LYS A 41 -13.71 -4.03 -5.66
C LYS A 41 -13.47 -5.22 -6.59
N ASP A 42 -12.21 -5.45 -6.93
CA ASP A 42 -11.77 -6.51 -7.81
C ASP A 42 -10.62 -7.30 -7.14
N PRO A 43 -10.91 -8.48 -6.58
CA PRO A 43 -9.89 -9.33 -5.96
C PRO A 43 -8.79 -9.82 -6.92
N THR A 44 -8.97 -9.67 -8.23
CA THR A 44 -7.96 -10.01 -9.25
C THR A 44 -7.07 -8.83 -9.63
N TYR A 45 -7.34 -7.65 -9.08
CA TYR A 45 -6.53 -6.46 -9.31
C TYR A 45 -5.09 -6.70 -8.85
N VAL A 46 -4.13 -6.37 -9.74
CA VAL A 46 -2.70 -6.53 -9.46
C VAL A 46 -2.18 -5.25 -8.83
N LEU A 47 -1.60 -5.39 -7.64
CA LEU A 47 -0.97 -4.29 -6.93
C LEU A 47 0.35 -3.93 -7.60
N SER A 48 0.48 -2.68 -8.03
CA SER A 48 1.68 -2.12 -8.67
C SER A 48 2.58 -1.38 -7.68
N TYR A 49 2.02 -0.93 -6.56
CA TYR A 49 2.77 -0.20 -5.54
C TYR A 49 4.02 -0.92 -4.98
N PRO A 50 4.13 -2.26 -4.89
CA PRO A 50 5.33 -2.88 -4.31
C PRO A 50 6.60 -2.51 -5.06
N ARG A 51 6.52 -2.47 -6.40
CA ARG A 51 7.65 -2.09 -7.25
C ARG A 51 8.03 -0.63 -7.07
N TYR A 52 7.03 0.25 -7.05
CA TYR A 52 7.27 1.68 -6.87
C TYR A 52 7.86 2.00 -5.49
N ILE A 53 7.43 1.30 -4.43
CA ILE A 53 7.99 1.46 -3.08
C ILE A 53 9.47 1.07 -3.06
N ILE A 54 9.84 -0.07 -3.64
CA ILE A 54 11.25 -0.52 -3.71
C ILE A 54 12.12 0.49 -4.46
N ASP A 55 11.59 1.07 -5.55
CA ASP A 55 12.34 1.98 -6.40
C ASP A 55 12.49 3.39 -5.80
N GLN A 56 11.58 3.81 -4.90
CA GLN A 56 11.45 5.22 -4.52
C GLN A 56 11.49 5.52 -3.02
N TRP A 57 11.20 4.57 -2.13
CA TRP A 57 11.04 4.84 -0.70
C TRP A 57 12.24 4.44 0.14
N GLU A 58 12.56 5.24 1.16
CA GLU A 58 13.53 4.87 2.20
C GLU A 58 12.90 3.82 3.13
N PHE A 59 13.59 2.70 3.34
CA PHE A 59 13.09 1.54 4.10
C PHE A 59 12.98 1.76 5.62
N ASP A 60 13.11 2.98 6.10
CA ASP A 60 13.04 3.31 7.53
C ASP A 60 11.60 3.38 8.06
N ASN A 61 10.59 3.42 7.18
CA ASN A 61 9.19 3.46 7.57
C ASN A 61 8.60 2.06 7.82
N PRO A 62 8.13 1.73 9.03
CA PRO A 62 7.47 0.46 9.34
C PRO A 62 6.23 0.15 8.49
N LEU A 63 5.57 1.16 7.92
CA LEU A 63 4.45 0.97 7.00
C LEU A 63 4.86 0.28 5.69
N ILE A 64 6.07 0.57 5.19
CA ILE A 64 6.59 -0.02 3.95
C ILE A 64 6.63 -1.53 4.06
N VAL A 65 7.20 -2.02 5.17
CA VAL A 65 7.34 -3.46 5.42
C VAL A 65 5.96 -4.12 5.38
N LYS A 66 4.98 -3.53 6.08
CA LYS A 66 3.60 -4.04 6.09
C LYS A 66 2.92 -4.03 4.72
N LEU A 67 3.19 -3.00 3.91
CA LEU A 67 2.66 -2.91 2.55
C LEU A 67 3.25 -3.98 1.64
N LEU A 68 4.56 -4.22 1.72
CA LEU A 68 5.23 -5.26 0.95
C LEU A 68 4.77 -6.66 1.36
N GLU A 69 4.70 -6.93 2.67
CA GLU A 69 4.16 -8.20 3.19
C GLU A 69 2.72 -8.43 2.73
N TYR A 70 1.86 -7.40 2.80
CA TYR A 70 0.48 -7.52 2.35
C TYR A 70 0.38 -7.77 0.85
N ALA A 71 1.21 -7.14 0.03
CA ALA A 71 1.22 -7.37 -1.41
C ALA A 71 1.66 -8.80 -1.76
N GLU A 72 2.66 -9.34 -1.06
CA GLU A 72 3.11 -10.72 -1.24
C GLU A 72 1.99 -11.71 -0.87
N ASP A 73 1.27 -11.47 0.23
CA ASP A 73 0.11 -12.28 0.61
C ASP A 73 -0.97 -12.29 -0.48
N ILE A 74 -1.26 -11.13 -1.09
CA ILE A 74 -2.24 -11.00 -2.17
C ILE A 74 -1.79 -11.74 -3.42
N GLU A 75 -0.53 -11.58 -3.83
CA GLU A 75 0.03 -12.29 -4.99
C GLU A 75 -0.04 -13.81 -4.79
N ARG A 76 0.31 -14.30 -3.59
CA ARG A 76 0.15 -15.72 -3.24
C ARG A 76 -1.31 -16.16 -3.34
N MET A 77 -2.25 -15.41 -2.78
CA MET A 77 -3.68 -15.74 -2.87
C MET A 77 -4.20 -15.77 -4.31
N GLN A 78 -3.74 -14.87 -5.18
CA GLN A 78 -4.13 -14.82 -6.58
C GLN A 78 -3.48 -15.97 -7.38
N SER A 79 -2.24 -16.33 -7.07
CA SER A 79 -1.52 -17.43 -7.72
C SER A 79 -2.17 -18.79 -7.44
N HIS A 80 -2.67 -19.03 -6.22
CA HIS A 80 -3.37 -20.26 -5.85
C HIS A 80 -4.80 -20.38 -6.41
N ARG A 81 -5.31 -19.32 -7.05
CA ARG A 81 -6.65 -19.30 -7.69
C ARG A 81 -6.62 -19.58 -9.20
N LYS A 82 -5.43 -19.68 -9.81
CA LYS A 82 -5.23 -20.10 -11.20
C LYS A 82 -5.13 -21.61 -11.31
#